data_AF-A0A9X4G3Q3-F1
#
_entry.id   AF-A0A9X4G3Q3-F1
#
_cell.length_a   1.000
_cell.length_b   1.000
_cell.length_c   1.000
_cell.angle_alpha   90.00
_cell.angle_beta   90.00
_cell.angle_gamma   90.00
#
_symmetry.space_group_name_H-M   'P 1'
#
loop_
_entity.id
_entity.type
_entity.pdbx_description
1 polymer ?
#
loop_
_entity_poly.entity_id
_entity_poly.type
_entity_poly.pdbx_seq_one_letter_code
_entity_poly.pdbx_strand_id
1 'polypeptide(L)'
;DAQAKVDALSVGGRNLILDSKRLITSGKVKFNVSQNIDYENIKHLAISCDVKYTNAVMATGADKKWFRVGTECRMFFTDGSYQYLGLWKIMNGVPSSFSGRISRFVPVPTGKTIKLIDSISIQIHDINAESISVSNPKLELGTVATDWTPAPEDSDSAINAISSKVDSVQQTLTTANQALGSRIDTVTASVNDAKSQVSQVSKAVSDVSGKLSATSTLKTQVIAGGHKAIAGIVLGAESDGKTTESSVILMADKFGVVKNAADGNVVSMLSVVNNKVAVNGDLIADGTILGKHIRAQQTLSSPNINGGTITGNKINGGTVTGSIISGSTINGTNINGGTIKGTRFEAVEMEVVNLIGGGIFESKIINEVRLSGRFYNELMATVNIRARNTPRLIRAFSHNMPLKFVTQKSLAKHSISEAVVKGIPLNLQAGALFVPANTACTLELRMFPSGYQHGNTDKTYLADLAYFHINAQVISSSDYINEVPV
;
A
#
# COMPACT_ATOMS: atom_id res chain seq x y z
N ASP A 1 78.97 -92.10 41.96
CA ASP A 1 78.57 -91.49 43.24
C ASP A 1 77.69 -90.24 43.08
N ALA A 2 78.05 -89.27 42.22
CA ALA A 2 77.23 -88.06 42.00
C ALA A 2 75.85 -88.33 41.37
N GLN A 3 75.74 -89.24 40.40
CA GLN A 3 74.46 -89.56 39.73
C GLN A 3 73.43 -90.15 40.70
N ALA A 4 73.84 -91.11 41.54
CA ALA A 4 72.98 -91.70 42.57
C ALA A 4 72.46 -90.67 43.60
N LYS A 5 73.24 -89.60 43.86
CA LYS A 5 72.82 -88.49 44.74
C LYS A 5 71.81 -87.57 44.06
N VAL A 6 71.87 -87.41 42.74
CA VAL A 6 70.91 -86.63 41.94
C VAL A 6 69.61 -87.41 41.75
N ASP A 7 69.69 -88.70 41.47
CA ASP A 7 68.52 -89.59 41.27
C ASP A 7 67.69 -89.77 42.55
N ALA A 8 68.29 -89.50 43.73
CA ALA A 8 67.61 -89.53 45.03
C ALA A 8 66.86 -88.22 45.36
N LEU A 9 66.98 -87.17 44.54
CA LEU A 9 66.30 -85.89 44.79
C LEU A 9 64.85 -85.96 44.33
N SER A 10 63.93 -85.66 45.25
CA SER A 10 62.53 -85.39 44.96
C SER A 10 62.28 -83.90 45.16
N VAL A 11 61.97 -83.17 44.09
CA VAL A 11 61.69 -81.74 44.15
C VAL A 11 60.18 -81.53 43.99
N GLY A 12 59.46 -81.34 45.09
CA GLY A 12 58.04 -80.99 45.06
C GLY A 12 57.87 -79.49 45.03
N GLY A 13 57.48 -78.96 43.86
CA GLY A 13 57.63 -77.55 43.52
C GLY A 13 56.54 -76.56 43.99
N ARG A 14 55.50 -76.97 44.73
CA ARG A 14 54.44 -76.04 45.20
C ARG A 14 54.52 -75.74 46.69
N ASN A 15 54.20 -74.52 47.07
CA ASN A 15 54.01 -74.15 48.47
C ASN A 15 52.65 -74.65 48.96
N LEU A 16 52.64 -75.31 50.11
CA LEU A 16 51.44 -75.84 50.77
C LEU A 16 50.90 -74.88 51.85
N ILE A 17 51.56 -73.75 52.06
CA ILE A 17 51.17 -72.75 53.05
C ILE A 17 50.38 -71.65 52.35
N LEU A 18 49.09 -71.57 52.70
CA LEU A 18 48.17 -70.56 52.18
C LEU A 18 48.50 -69.18 52.78
N ASP A 19 48.34 -68.12 51.98
CA ASP A 19 48.60 -66.73 52.39
C ASP A 19 50.00 -66.50 52.99
N SER A 20 50.99 -67.25 52.51
CA SER A 20 52.34 -67.28 53.09
C SER A 20 53.21 -66.08 52.76
N LYS A 21 52.76 -65.16 51.89
CA LYS A 21 53.47 -63.90 51.59
C LYS A 21 53.32 -62.91 52.75
N ARG A 22 53.89 -63.25 53.90
CA ARG A 22 53.71 -62.52 55.15
C ARG A 22 55.03 -62.38 55.86
N LEU A 23 55.25 -61.20 56.45
CA LEU A 23 56.42 -60.84 57.21
C LEU A 23 56.01 -60.43 58.62
N ILE A 24 56.75 -60.88 59.61
CA ILE A 24 56.64 -60.41 60.99
C ILE A 24 57.99 -59.96 61.50
N THR A 25 57.97 -59.00 62.43
CA THR A 25 59.16 -58.50 63.15
C THR A 25 59.14 -58.85 64.63
N SER A 26 58.04 -59.41 65.14
CA SER A 26 57.91 -59.94 66.50
C SER A 26 56.76 -60.93 66.60
N GLY A 27 56.77 -61.76 67.66
CA GLY A 27 55.65 -62.64 67.98
C GLY A 27 55.50 -63.83 67.04
N LYS A 28 54.26 -64.26 66.81
CA LYS A 28 53.91 -65.48 66.06
C LYS A 28 52.69 -65.23 65.17
N VAL A 29 52.76 -65.71 63.93
CA VAL A 29 51.61 -65.78 63.01
C VAL A 29 51.42 -67.22 62.57
N LYS A 30 50.17 -67.68 62.59
CA LYS A 30 49.76 -69.00 62.08
C LYS A 30 49.26 -68.89 60.65
N PHE A 31 49.44 -69.95 59.88
CA PHE A 31 48.92 -70.06 58.52
C PHE A 31 48.03 -71.30 58.39
N ASN A 32 47.22 -71.30 57.35
CA ASN A 32 46.50 -72.49 56.93
C ASN A 32 47.36 -73.29 55.96
N VAL A 33 47.10 -74.59 55.89
CA VAL A 33 47.74 -75.52 54.96
C VAL A 33 46.73 -75.88 53.88
N SER A 34 47.21 -76.10 52.65
CA SER A 34 46.40 -76.63 51.55
C SER A 34 45.58 -77.84 51.99
N GLN A 35 44.28 -77.85 51.66
CA GLN A 35 43.36 -78.90 52.14
C GLN A 35 43.48 -80.21 51.35
N ASN A 36 43.88 -80.15 50.08
CA ASN A 36 43.90 -81.29 49.17
C ASN A 36 45.32 -81.85 49.03
N ILE A 37 45.89 -82.31 50.13
CA ILE A 37 47.21 -82.97 50.15
C ILE A 37 47.01 -84.48 50.22
N ASP A 38 47.59 -85.22 49.28
CA ASP A 38 47.71 -86.68 49.38
C ASP A 38 48.84 -87.03 50.36
N TYR A 39 48.47 -87.31 51.61
CA TYR A 39 49.41 -87.61 52.67
C TYR A 39 49.97 -89.04 52.63
N GLU A 40 49.33 -89.98 51.92
CA GLU A 40 49.67 -91.41 51.95
C GLU A 40 51.04 -91.69 51.31
N ASN A 41 51.38 -90.90 50.29
CA ASN A 41 52.57 -91.08 49.47
C ASN A 41 53.74 -90.15 49.85
N ILE A 42 53.57 -89.28 50.85
CA ILE A 42 54.64 -88.36 51.27
C ILE A 42 55.72 -89.12 52.02
N LYS A 43 56.95 -89.08 51.51
CA LYS A 43 58.14 -89.66 52.16
C LYS A 43 59.11 -88.62 52.70
N HIS A 44 59.10 -87.42 52.15
CA HIS A 44 59.97 -86.32 52.53
C HIS A 44 59.21 -85.01 52.50
N LEU A 45 59.51 -84.14 53.46
CA LEU A 45 59.02 -82.77 53.51
C LEU A 45 60.19 -81.82 53.66
N ALA A 46 60.11 -80.69 52.97
CA ALA A 46 60.99 -79.56 53.16
C ALA A 46 60.18 -78.38 53.70
N ILE A 47 60.71 -77.75 54.76
CA ILE A 47 60.23 -76.47 55.27
C ILE A 47 61.33 -75.43 55.08
N SER A 48 60.96 -74.22 54.68
CA SER A 48 61.89 -73.11 54.49
C SER A 48 61.23 -71.78 54.86
N CYS A 49 62.04 -70.79 55.22
CA CYS A 49 61.57 -69.40 55.43
C CYS A 49 62.73 -68.43 55.26
N ASP A 50 62.42 -67.17 54.99
CA ASP A 50 63.41 -66.10 54.94
C ASP A 50 63.58 -65.52 56.36
N VAL A 51 64.83 -65.44 56.81
CA VAL A 51 65.18 -64.84 58.10
C VAL A 51 66.20 -63.73 57.87
N LYS A 52 65.95 -62.58 58.48
CA LYS A 52 66.88 -61.46 58.48
C LYS A 52 66.96 -60.83 59.86
N TYR A 53 68.15 -60.65 60.39
CA TYR A 53 68.39 -59.89 61.61
C TYR A 53 69.76 -59.23 61.62
N THR A 54 69.86 -58.13 62.37
CA THR A 54 71.09 -57.36 62.57
C THR A 54 71.40 -57.26 64.05
N ASN A 55 72.66 -57.55 64.42
CA ASN A 55 73.20 -57.42 65.77
C ASN A 55 72.32 -58.08 66.83
N ALA A 56 71.81 -59.27 66.51
CA ALA A 56 70.84 -59.96 67.34
C ALA A 56 71.52 -60.83 68.39
N VAL A 57 70.97 -60.85 69.60
CA VAL A 57 71.44 -61.59 70.77
C VAL A 57 70.24 -62.12 71.56
N MET A 58 70.47 -63.12 72.42
CA MET A 58 69.42 -63.60 73.34
C MET A 58 68.88 -62.46 74.21
N ALA A 59 67.57 -62.39 74.37
CA ALA A 59 66.97 -61.48 75.34
C ALA A 59 67.35 -61.89 76.77
N THR A 60 67.44 -60.93 77.68
CA THR A 60 67.76 -61.18 79.09
C THR A 60 66.48 -61.15 79.93
N GLY A 61 66.30 -62.11 80.85
CA GLY A 61 65.16 -62.15 81.78
C GLY A 61 64.81 -63.57 82.22
N ALA A 62 64.20 -63.71 83.40
CA ALA A 62 63.83 -65.00 83.98
C ALA A 62 62.69 -65.72 83.21
N ASP A 63 61.93 -64.99 82.40
CA ASP A 63 60.83 -65.47 81.56
C ASP A 63 61.25 -65.90 80.15
N LYS A 64 62.49 -65.60 79.75
CA LYS A 64 63.04 -65.87 78.41
C LYS A 64 63.51 -67.32 78.29
N LYS A 65 63.00 -68.05 77.29
CA LYS A 65 63.20 -69.51 77.20
C LYS A 65 63.51 -70.04 75.80
N TRP A 66 63.02 -69.40 74.73
CA TRP A 66 62.98 -70.04 73.41
C TRP A 66 64.05 -69.54 72.43
N PHE A 67 64.50 -68.28 72.54
CA PHE A 67 65.65 -67.67 71.84
C PHE A 67 65.78 -68.05 70.35
N ARG A 68 64.67 -68.00 69.59
CA ARG A 68 64.58 -68.56 68.24
C ARG A 68 63.81 -67.68 67.26
N VAL A 69 64.25 -67.70 66.01
CA VAL A 69 63.52 -67.13 64.86
C VAL A 69 63.45 -68.16 63.73
N GLY A 70 62.27 -68.32 63.14
CA GLY A 70 62.08 -69.26 62.03
C GLY A 70 60.65 -69.71 61.88
N THR A 71 60.45 -70.94 61.41
CA THR A 71 59.15 -71.52 61.12
C THR A 71 59.02 -72.93 61.65
N GLU A 72 57.81 -73.34 62.01
CA GLU A 72 57.53 -74.68 62.50
C GLU A 72 56.14 -75.11 62.07
N CYS A 73 56.01 -76.38 61.75
CA CYS A 73 54.73 -77.07 61.64
C CYS A 73 54.75 -78.38 62.41
N ARG A 74 53.57 -78.97 62.57
CA ARG A 74 53.39 -80.24 63.24
C ARG A 74 52.80 -81.25 62.28
N MET A 75 53.44 -82.41 62.19
CA MET A 75 52.96 -83.56 61.44
C MET A 75 52.28 -84.49 62.43
N PHE A 76 51.00 -84.79 62.21
CA PHE A 76 50.32 -85.88 62.92
C PHE A 76 50.37 -87.14 62.07
N PHE A 77 50.52 -88.28 62.72
CA PHE A 77 50.52 -89.58 62.08
C PHE A 77 49.20 -90.31 62.32
N THR A 78 48.91 -91.30 61.48
CA THR A 78 47.70 -92.12 61.56
C THR A 78 47.57 -92.91 62.86
N ASP A 79 48.68 -93.23 63.52
CA ASP A 79 48.73 -93.92 64.82
C ASP A 79 48.53 -92.99 66.03
N GLY A 80 48.24 -91.71 65.81
CA GLY A 80 47.99 -90.72 66.86
C GLY A 80 49.24 -90.02 67.41
N SER A 81 50.44 -90.47 67.05
CA SER A 81 51.68 -89.76 67.39
C SER A 81 51.88 -88.49 66.53
N TYR A 82 52.75 -87.59 66.96
CA TYR A 82 53.09 -86.38 66.19
C TYR A 82 54.57 -86.04 66.27
N GLN A 83 55.04 -85.25 65.31
CA GLN A 83 56.40 -84.72 65.27
C GLN A 83 56.38 -83.25 64.84
N TYR A 84 57.21 -82.43 65.49
CA TYR A 84 57.45 -81.05 65.07
C TYR A 84 58.52 -80.99 63.99
N LEU A 85 58.19 -80.36 62.87
CA LEU A 85 59.13 -79.95 61.83
C LEU A 85 59.52 -78.50 62.09
N GLY A 86 60.36 -78.30 63.11
CA GLY A 86 60.87 -76.98 63.49
C GLY A 86 62.13 -76.61 62.71
N LEU A 87 62.14 -75.41 62.12
CA LEU A 87 63.27 -74.78 61.45
C LEU A 87 63.60 -73.48 62.17
N TRP A 88 64.68 -73.51 62.93
CA TRP A 88 65.04 -72.43 63.85
C TRP A 88 66.46 -71.96 63.60
N LYS A 89 66.63 -70.63 63.55
CA LYS A 89 67.92 -69.98 63.80
C LYS A 89 67.97 -69.63 65.29
N ILE A 90 68.97 -70.17 65.99
CA ILE A 90 69.15 -70.04 67.45
C ILE A 90 70.27 -69.04 67.71
N MET A 91 70.15 -68.27 68.79
CA MET A 91 71.12 -67.25 69.18
C MET A 91 72.09 -67.80 70.26
N ASN A 92 73.39 -67.72 70.02
CA ASN A 92 74.42 -68.33 70.89
C ASN A 92 75.05 -67.33 71.88
N GLY A 93 74.31 -66.31 72.32
CA GLY A 93 74.77 -65.33 73.33
C GLY A 93 75.78 -64.28 72.84
N VAL A 94 76.37 -64.46 71.66
CA VAL A 94 77.19 -63.44 70.99
C VAL A 94 76.36 -62.71 69.93
N PRO A 95 76.39 -61.37 69.88
CA PRO A 95 75.65 -60.63 68.85
C PRO A 95 76.07 -61.03 67.43
N SER A 96 75.09 -61.26 66.57
CA SER A 96 75.33 -61.70 65.19
C SER A 96 74.28 -61.16 64.21
N SER A 97 74.61 -61.17 62.92
CA SER A 97 73.72 -60.76 61.84
C SER A 97 73.56 -61.88 60.82
N PHE A 98 72.37 -62.01 60.23
CA PHE A 98 72.08 -62.98 59.19
C PHE A 98 71.04 -62.41 58.22
N SER A 99 71.16 -62.76 56.95
CA SER A 99 70.15 -62.47 55.94
C SER A 99 70.17 -63.61 54.93
N GLY A 100 69.10 -64.40 54.89
CA GLY A 100 69.01 -65.49 53.94
C GLY A 100 67.80 -66.39 54.17
N ARG A 101 67.57 -67.28 53.21
CA ARG A 101 66.59 -68.35 53.33
C ARG A 101 67.20 -69.51 54.10
N ILE A 102 66.56 -69.90 55.19
CA ILE A 102 66.91 -71.12 55.92
C ILE A 102 65.96 -72.24 55.49
N SER A 103 66.43 -73.48 55.55
CA SER A 103 65.64 -74.65 55.19
C SER A 103 66.00 -75.86 56.05
N ARG A 104 65.04 -76.77 56.19
CA ARG A 104 65.22 -78.08 56.80
C ARG A 104 64.34 -79.07 56.06
N PHE A 105 64.89 -80.24 55.76
CA PHE A 105 64.12 -81.38 55.28
C PHE A 105 64.11 -82.48 56.33
N VAL A 106 63.00 -83.19 56.43
CA VAL A 106 62.83 -84.30 57.38
C VAL A 106 62.16 -85.47 56.65
N PRO A 107 62.75 -86.68 56.69
CA PRO A 107 62.08 -87.86 56.20
C PRO A 107 60.91 -88.21 57.11
N VAL A 108 59.82 -88.69 56.53
CA VAL A 108 58.73 -89.31 57.30
C VAL A 108 59.30 -90.57 57.96
N PRO A 109 59.17 -90.74 59.30
CA PRO A 109 59.76 -91.89 59.98
C PRO A 109 59.26 -93.22 59.41
N THR A 110 60.12 -94.23 59.37
CA THR A 110 59.80 -95.56 58.83
C THR A 110 58.55 -96.14 59.49
N GLY A 111 57.59 -96.61 58.68
CA GLY A 111 56.34 -97.19 59.15
C GLY A 111 55.28 -96.19 59.59
N LYS A 112 55.51 -94.87 59.46
CA LYS A 112 54.53 -93.83 59.73
C LYS A 112 53.88 -93.33 58.44
N THR A 113 52.59 -93.00 58.52
CA THR A 113 51.84 -92.29 57.47
C THR A 113 51.32 -90.98 58.06
N ILE A 114 51.46 -89.87 57.33
CA ILE A 114 50.94 -88.57 57.77
C ILE A 114 49.41 -88.58 57.70
N LYS A 115 48.75 -88.06 58.73
CA LYS A 115 47.30 -87.84 58.78
C LYS A 115 46.93 -86.41 58.41
N LEU A 116 47.65 -85.44 58.96
CA LEU A 116 47.49 -84.01 58.66
C LEU A 116 48.74 -83.24 59.07
N ILE A 117 48.96 -82.10 58.41
CA ILE A 117 49.96 -81.12 58.82
C ILE A 117 49.22 -79.88 59.30
N ASP A 118 49.53 -79.42 60.51
CA ASP A 118 48.91 -78.24 61.11
C ASP A 118 49.90 -77.35 61.85
N SER A 119 49.34 -76.36 62.55
CA SER A 119 50.07 -75.48 63.46
C SER A 119 51.23 -74.74 62.80
N ILE A 120 51.18 -74.61 61.48
CA ILE A 120 52.24 -73.98 60.72
C ILE A 120 52.31 -72.50 61.06
N SER A 121 53.50 -72.03 61.39
CA SER A 121 53.69 -70.67 61.86
C SER A 121 55.10 -70.18 61.62
N ILE A 122 55.23 -68.87 61.51
CA ILE A 122 56.50 -68.16 61.67
C ILE A 122 56.53 -67.51 63.04
N GLN A 123 57.69 -67.54 63.69
CA GLN A 123 57.84 -67.12 65.09
C GLN A 123 59.16 -66.40 65.31
N ILE A 124 59.13 -65.38 66.16
CA ILE A 124 60.29 -64.69 66.76
C ILE A 124 60.05 -64.66 68.27
N HIS A 125 60.92 -65.33 69.04
CA HIS A 125 60.80 -65.41 70.49
C HIS A 125 62.12 -65.09 71.20
N ASP A 126 62.04 -64.19 72.19
CA ASP A 126 63.10 -63.88 73.16
C ASP A 126 64.45 -63.47 72.54
N ILE A 127 64.42 -62.65 71.49
CA ILE A 127 65.64 -62.13 70.82
C ILE A 127 65.64 -60.60 70.89
N ASN A 128 66.77 -60.02 71.30
CA ASN A 128 67.05 -58.58 71.18
C ASN A 128 67.85 -58.35 69.89
N ALA A 129 67.40 -57.46 69.02
CA ALA A 129 68.06 -57.14 67.76
C ALA A 129 67.79 -55.69 67.36
N GLU A 130 68.67 -55.07 66.58
CA GLU A 130 68.40 -53.76 65.96
C GLU A 130 67.28 -53.86 64.92
N SER A 131 67.27 -54.96 64.17
CA SER A 131 66.17 -55.35 63.30
C SER A 131 66.09 -56.87 63.24
N ILE A 132 64.87 -57.41 63.17
CA ILE A 132 64.62 -58.84 63.01
C ILE A 132 63.34 -59.04 62.22
N SER A 133 63.34 -60.02 61.33
CA SER A 133 62.16 -60.44 60.60
C SER A 133 62.24 -61.91 60.20
N VAL A 134 61.07 -62.53 60.11
CA VAL A 134 60.86 -63.81 59.45
C VAL A 134 59.70 -63.67 58.49
N SER A 135 59.84 -64.26 57.31
CA SER A 135 58.82 -64.15 56.26
C SER A 135 58.84 -65.33 55.31
N ASN A 136 57.84 -65.37 54.42
CA ASN A 136 57.80 -66.26 53.27
C ASN A 136 58.05 -67.74 53.63
N PRO A 137 57.35 -68.30 54.64
CA PRO A 137 57.45 -69.72 54.91
C PRO A 137 56.96 -70.48 53.69
N LYS A 138 57.62 -71.60 53.39
CA LYS A 138 57.20 -72.56 52.37
C LYS A 138 57.30 -73.95 52.96
N LEU A 139 56.23 -74.70 52.80
CA LEU A 139 56.18 -76.14 53.07
C LEU A 139 55.99 -76.80 51.73
N GLU A 140 56.87 -77.73 51.40
CA GLU A 140 56.87 -78.38 50.10
C GLU A 140 57.22 -79.86 50.25
N LEU A 141 56.72 -80.68 49.32
CA LEU A 141 56.98 -82.12 49.33
C LEU A 141 58.37 -82.37 48.75
N GLY A 142 59.09 -83.37 49.26
CA GLY A 142 60.37 -83.77 48.72
C GLY A 142 61.57 -83.44 49.61
N THR A 143 62.76 -83.54 49.01
CA THR A 143 64.07 -83.56 49.67
C THR A 143 64.85 -82.26 49.48
N VAL A 144 64.33 -81.30 48.73
CA VAL A 144 64.99 -80.02 48.43
C VAL A 144 64.02 -78.88 48.70
N ALA A 145 64.48 -77.87 49.44
CA ALA A 145 63.74 -76.62 49.56
C ALA A 145 64.00 -75.73 48.34
N THR A 146 62.93 -75.20 47.75
CA THR A 146 63.02 -74.27 46.62
C THR A 146 62.81 -72.83 47.08
N ASP A 147 63.03 -71.87 46.18
CA ASP A 147 62.70 -70.48 46.43
C ASP A 147 61.21 -70.31 46.76
N TRP A 148 60.88 -69.26 47.49
CA TRP A 148 59.49 -69.03 47.88
C TRP A 148 58.62 -68.76 46.65
N THR A 149 57.47 -69.42 46.63
CA THR A 149 56.35 -69.17 45.72
C THR A 149 55.06 -69.13 46.54
N PRO A 150 54.02 -68.39 46.13
CA PRO A 150 52.70 -68.49 46.76
C PRO A 150 52.14 -69.91 46.61
N ALA A 151 51.15 -70.26 47.43
CA ALA A 151 50.39 -71.47 47.18
C ALA A 151 49.54 -71.28 45.90
N PRO A 152 49.40 -72.27 45.01
CA PRO A 152 48.59 -72.12 43.80
C PRO A 152 47.13 -71.70 44.09
N GLU A 153 46.57 -72.13 45.22
CA GLU A 153 45.23 -71.76 45.68
C GLU A 153 45.05 -70.26 45.95
N ASP A 154 46.13 -69.57 46.33
CA ASP A 154 46.11 -68.11 46.53
C ASP A 154 45.86 -67.40 45.18
N SER A 155 46.41 -67.95 44.09
CA SER A 155 46.23 -67.40 42.73
C SER A 155 44.82 -67.68 42.18
N ASP A 156 44.32 -68.90 42.38
CA ASP A 156 42.95 -69.27 41.97
C ASP A 156 41.89 -68.40 42.67
N SER A 157 42.09 -68.13 43.96
CA SER A 157 41.21 -67.26 44.75
C SER A 157 41.20 -65.83 44.20
N ALA A 158 42.37 -65.28 43.86
CA ALA A 158 42.48 -63.96 43.25
C ALA A 158 41.78 -63.91 41.87
N ILE A 159 41.96 -64.94 41.04
CA ILE A 159 41.31 -65.05 39.73
C ILE A 159 39.79 -65.10 39.87
N ASN A 160 39.26 -65.92 40.77
CA ASN A 160 37.81 -66.03 40.99
C ASN A 160 37.20 -64.71 41.50
N ALA A 161 37.91 -63.99 42.37
CA ALA A 161 37.49 -62.67 42.82
C ALA A 161 37.46 -61.65 41.67
N ILE A 162 38.46 -61.69 40.77
CA ILE A 162 38.50 -60.87 39.57
C ILE A 162 37.36 -61.24 38.62
N SER A 163 37.12 -62.52 38.35
CA SER A 163 36.01 -62.99 37.50
C SER A 163 34.67 -62.47 38.01
N SER A 164 34.41 -62.60 39.31
CA SER A 164 33.19 -62.05 39.95
C SER A 164 33.07 -60.53 39.77
N LYS A 165 34.20 -59.80 39.83
CA LYS A 165 34.21 -58.35 39.61
C LYS A 165 33.93 -58.01 38.14
N VAL A 166 34.46 -58.80 37.19
CA VAL A 166 34.18 -58.65 35.76
C VAL A 166 32.70 -58.90 35.47
N ASP A 167 32.10 -59.94 36.02
CA ASP A 167 30.67 -60.23 35.87
C ASP A 167 29.81 -59.06 36.41
N SER A 168 30.19 -58.51 37.57
CA SER A 168 29.53 -57.34 38.15
C SER A 168 29.64 -56.09 37.27
N VAL A 169 30.81 -55.85 36.66
CA VAL A 169 31.01 -54.74 35.72
C VAL A 169 30.20 -54.96 34.44
N GLN A 170 30.16 -56.18 33.91
CA GLN A 170 29.39 -56.54 32.72
C GLN A 170 27.89 -56.31 32.94
N GLN A 171 27.37 -56.70 34.11
CA GLN A 171 25.98 -56.45 34.48
C GLN A 171 25.70 -54.95 34.60
N THR A 172 26.59 -54.19 35.24
CA THR A 172 26.47 -52.74 35.39
C THR A 172 26.44 -52.03 34.03
N LEU A 173 27.32 -52.44 33.11
CA LEU A 173 27.38 -51.90 31.76
C LEU A 173 26.11 -52.22 30.96
N THR A 174 25.57 -53.44 31.10
CA THR A 174 24.33 -53.85 30.45
C THR A 174 23.15 -52.99 30.92
N THR A 175 23.01 -52.79 32.22
CA THR A 175 21.98 -51.92 32.81
C THR A 175 22.13 -50.47 32.34
N ALA A 176 23.37 -49.95 32.32
CA ALA A 176 23.65 -48.59 31.85
C ALA A 176 23.29 -48.40 30.36
N ASN A 177 23.61 -49.38 29.52
CA ASN A 177 23.26 -49.35 28.10
C ASN A 177 21.74 -49.39 27.87
N GLN A 178 21.00 -50.18 28.64
CA GLN A 178 19.54 -50.19 28.58
C GLN A 178 18.94 -48.83 28.98
N ALA A 179 19.42 -48.25 30.09
CA ALA A 179 18.98 -46.94 30.54
C ALA A 179 19.31 -45.83 29.54
N LEU A 180 20.49 -45.91 28.90
CA LEU A 180 20.88 -44.98 27.83
C LEU A 180 19.97 -45.13 26.61
N GLY A 181 19.66 -46.37 26.20
CA GLY A 181 18.68 -46.65 25.13
C GLY A 181 17.33 -45.99 25.41
N SER A 182 16.77 -46.19 26.60
CA SER A 182 15.50 -45.57 26.98
C SER A 182 15.54 -44.04 26.99
N ARG A 183 16.67 -43.44 27.39
CA ARG A 183 16.86 -41.97 27.30
C ARG A 183 16.93 -41.49 25.86
N ILE A 184 17.58 -42.23 24.97
CA ILE A 184 17.64 -41.92 23.53
C ILE A 184 16.22 -41.97 22.92
N ASP A 185 15.44 -43.01 23.24
CA ASP A 185 14.05 -43.13 22.76
C ASP A 185 13.19 -41.96 23.23
N THR A 186 13.30 -41.60 24.51
CA THR A 186 12.58 -40.45 25.11
C THR A 186 12.95 -39.14 24.42
N VAL A 187 14.26 -38.87 24.25
CA VAL A 187 14.73 -37.65 23.59
C VAL A 187 14.27 -37.60 22.13
N THR A 188 14.32 -38.74 21.42
CA THR A 188 13.85 -38.82 20.03
C THR A 188 12.36 -38.49 19.92
N ALA A 189 11.53 -38.99 20.84
CA ALA A 189 10.12 -38.65 20.90
C ALA A 189 9.89 -37.16 21.16
N SER A 190 10.57 -36.57 22.15
CA SER A 190 10.45 -35.14 22.45
C SER A 190 10.91 -34.24 21.29
N VAL A 191 11.99 -34.63 20.58
CA VAL A 191 12.46 -33.91 19.40
C VAL A 191 11.44 -33.95 18.26
N ASN A 192 10.81 -35.10 18.03
CA ASN A 192 9.76 -35.24 17.01
C ASN A 192 8.52 -34.40 17.35
N ASP A 193 8.11 -34.37 18.62
CA ASP A 193 7.00 -33.52 19.07
C ASP A 193 7.33 -32.03 18.90
N ALA A 194 8.52 -31.60 19.34
CA ALA A 194 8.98 -30.23 19.16
C ALA A 194 9.03 -29.83 17.67
N LYS A 195 9.50 -30.72 16.79
CA LYS A 195 9.50 -30.48 15.33
C LYS A 195 8.09 -30.29 14.78
N SER A 196 7.12 -31.08 15.25
CA SER A 196 5.71 -30.94 14.89
C SER A 196 5.15 -29.59 15.34
N GLN A 197 5.35 -29.23 16.61
CA GLN A 197 4.91 -27.95 17.16
C GLN A 197 5.54 -26.76 16.41
N VAL A 198 6.83 -26.81 16.10
CA VAL A 198 7.52 -25.78 15.31
C VAL A 198 6.94 -25.66 13.91
N SER A 199 6.61 -26.79 13.25
CA SER A 199 5.95 -26.75 11.93
C SER A 199 4.55 -26.12 11.99
N GLN A 200 3.77 -26.42 13.03
CA GLN A 200 2.47 -25.80 13.26
C GLN A 200 2.59 -24.30 13.51
N VAL A 201 3.54 -23.89 14.34
CA VAL A 201 3.83 -22.47 14.60
C VAL A 201 4.27 -21.77 13.31
N SER A 202 5.15 -22.39 12.51
CA SER A 202 5.59 -21.83 11.23
C SER A 202 4.42 -21.62 10.26
N LYS A 203 3.50 -22.60 10.15
CA LYS A 203 2.27 -22.45 9.37
C LYS A 203 1.38 -21.34 9.91
N ALA A 204 1.14 -21.31 11.22
CA ALA A 204 0.33 -20.27 11.85
C ALA A 204 0.92 -18.88 11.63
N VAL A 205 2.25 -18.73 11.71
CA VAL A 205 2.95 -17.46 11.42
C VAL A 205 2.79 -17.07 9.96
N SER A 206 2.96 -18.00 9.02
CA SER A 206 2.74 -17.75 7.59
C SER A 206 1.29 -17.38 7.29
N ASP A 207 0.33 -18.08 7.89
CA ASP A 207 -1.10 -17.83 7.72
C ASP A 207 -1.51 -16.49 8.31
N VAL A 208 -0.97 -16.12 9.48
CA VAL A 208 -1.21 -14.82 10.11
C VAL A 208 -0.55 -13.71 9.31
N SER A 209 0.70 -13.88 8.86
CA SER A 209 1.39 -12.91 8.02
C SER A 209 0.62 -12.70 6.71
N GLY A 210 0.20 -13.77 6.03
CA GLY A 210 -0.62 -13.69 4.82
C GLY A 210 -1.99 -13.05 5.06
N LYS A 211 -2.65 -13.36 6.18
CA LYS A 211 -3.93 -12.73 6.54
C LYS A 211 -3.76 -11.25 6.88
N LEU A 212 -2.76 -10.87 7.68
CA LEU A 212 -2.50 -9.49 8.07
C LEU A 212 -2.18 -8.62 6.85
N SER A 213 -1.34 -9.14 5.95
CA SER A 213 -1.04 -8.54 4.65
C SER A 213 -2.31 -8.29 3.82
N ALA A 214 -3.29 -9.19 3.93
CA ALA A 214 -4.53 -9.15 3.16
C ALA A 214 -5.71 -8.40 3.84
N THR A 215 -5.59 -7.89 5.07
CA THR A 215 -6.76 -7.35 5.78
C THR A 215 -6.98 -5.85 5.57
N SER A 216 -7.83 -5.50 4.60
CA SER A 216 -8.66 -4.28 4.58
C SER A 216 -9.95 -4.56 5.36
N THR A 217 -10.13 -4.01 6.56
CA THR A 217 -11.31 -4.36 7.38
C THR A 217 -12.44 -3.35 7.17
N LEU A 218 -13.60 -3.83 6.69
CA LEU A 218 -14.87 -3.09 6.71
C LEU A 218 -15.71 -3.64 7.87
N LYS A 219 -15.78 -2.93 9.00
CA LYS A 219 -16.70 -3.33 10.08
C LYS A 219 -18.12 -3.04 9.62
N THR A 220 -18.92 -4.07 9.37
CA THR A 220 -20.33 -3.88 8.98
C THR A 220 -21.28 -4.07 10.16
N GLN A 221 -22.31 -3.23 10.26
CA GLN A 221 -23.38 -3.31 11.25
C GLN A 221 -24.73 -3.34 10.53
N VAL A 222 -25.66 -4.17 11.03
CA VAL A 222 -27.05 -4.14 10.54
C VAL A 222 -27.73 -2.91 11.11
N ILE A 223 -28.36 -2.13 10.24
CA ILE A 223 -29.13 -0.93 10.60
C ILE A 223 -30.63 -1.20 10.50
N ALA A 224 -31.44 -0.34 11.12
CA ALA A 224 -32.90 -0.41 11.04
C ALA A 224 -33.37 -0.44 9.57
N GLY A 225 -34.45 -1.17 9.26
CA GLY A 225 -34.87 -1.42 7.88
C GLY A 225 -34.13 -2.58 7.18
N GLY A 226 -33.20 -3.25 7.87
CA GLY A 226 -32.60 -4.52 7.42
C GLY A 226 -31.37 -4.36 6.52
N HIS A 227 -30.87 -3.15 6.33
CA HIS A 227 -29.68 -2.90 5.52
C HIS A 227 -28.39 -3.16 6.32
N LYS A 228 -27.29 -3.48 5.63
CA LYS A 228 -25.94 -3.60 6.23
C LYS A 228 -25.12 -2.37 5.87
N ALA A 229 -24.66 -1.62 6.87
CA ALA A 229 -23.83 -0.42 6.69
C ALA A 229 -22.42 -0.64 7.25
N ILE A 230 -21.43 0.09 6.72
CA ILE A 230 -20.05 0.04 7.23
C ILE A 230 -19.90 1.04 8.37
N ALA A 231 -19.63 0.57 9.59
CA ALA A 231 -19.39 1.37 10.79
C ALA A 231 -17.99 2.00 10.82
N GLY A 232 -17.03 1.48 10.02
CA GLY A 232 -15.69 2.07 9.85
C GLY A 232 -14.85 1.34 8.78
N ILE A 233 -13.98 2.09 8.11
CA ILE A 233 -13.06 1.60 7.06
C ILE A 233 -11.62 1.75 7.58
N VAL A 234 -10.87 0.66 7.64
CA VAL A 234 -9.42 0.68 7.91
C VAL A 234 -8.70 0.09 6.69
N LEU A 235 -7.87 0.89 6.04
CA LEU A 235 -7.03 0.47 4.90
C LEU A 235 -5.60 0.25 5.40
N GLY A 236 -5.19 -1.01 5.48
CA GLY A 236 -3.78 -1.39 5.58
C GLY A 236 -3.27 -1.69 4.17
N ALA A 237 -2.26 -0.97 3.71
CA ALA A 237 -1.56 -1.28 2.47
C ALA A 237 -0.29 -2.08 2.79
N GLU A 238 -0.12 -3.25 2.18
CA GLU A 238 1.18 -3.93 2.09
C GLU A 238 2.11 -3.12 1.18
N SER A 239 3.39 -3.06 1.57
CA SER A 239 4.46 -2.41 0.82
C SER A 239 5.22 -3.42 -0.05
N ASP A 240 5.10 -3.31 -1.37
CA ASP A 240 6.19 -3.65 -2.30
C ASP A 240 6.98 -2.41 -2.76
N GLY A 241 6.56 -1.23 -2.26
CA GLY A 241 7.32 0.01 -2.32
C GLY A 241 7.38 0.67 -3.70
N LYS A 242 6.54 0.31 -4.69
CA LYS A 242 6.63 0.97 -6.01
C LYS A 242 5.38 1.56 -6.64
N THR A 243 4.13 1.15 -6.33
CA THR A 243 2.94 1.81 -6.93
C THR A 243 1.62 1.62 -6.15
N THR A 244 1.60 1.68 -4.82
CA THR A 244 0.31 1.52 -4.09
C THR A 244 -0.38 2.86 -3.85
N GLU A 245 -1.34 3.22 -4.71
CA GLU A 245 -2.31 4.29 -4.41
C GLU A 245 -3.36 3.76 -3.41
N SER A 246 -3.47 4.38 -2.24
CA SER A 246 -4.57 4.14 -1.30
C SER A 246 -5.89 4.64 -1.92
N SER A 247 -6.57 3.78 -2.67
CA SER A 247 -7.89 4.04 -3.23
C SER A 247 -8.94 3.16 -2.55
N VAL A 248 -10.06 3.77 -2.18
CA VAL A 248 -11.26 3.02 -1.79
C VAL A 248 -12.12 2.90 -3.03
N ILE A 249 -11.97 1.79 -3.75
CA ILE A 249 -12.77 1.51 -4.94
C ILE A 249 -14.02 0.76 -4.47
N LEU A 250 -15.17 1.45 -4.47
CA LEU A 250 -16.46 0.85 -4.14
C LEU A 250 -17.22 0.52 -5.44
N MET A 251 -17.52 -0.75 -5.66
CA MET A 251 -18.50 -1.17 -6.67
C MET A 251 -19.89 -1.13 -6.05
N ALA A 252 -20.67 -0.09 -6.35
CA ALA A 252 -22.03 0.09 -5.81
C ALA A 252 -22.91 0.89 -6.79
N ASP A 253 -24.20 0.54 -6.85
CA ASP A 253 -25.19 1.32 -7.63
C ASP A 253 -25.48 2.69 -6.98
N LYS A 254 -25.46 2.72 -5.64
CA LYS A 254 -25.63 3.91 -4.80
C LYS A 254 -24.71 3.82 -3.58
N PHE A 255 -23.94 4.86 -3.31
CA PHE A 255 -23.25 5.06 -2.04
C PHE A 255 -24.12 5.96 -1.17
N GLY A 256 -24.59 5.47 -0.02
CA GLY A 256 -25.42 6.23 0.89
C GLY A 256 -24.95 6.14 2.33
N VAL A 257 -25.28 7.15 3.13
CA VAL A 257 -24.97 7.19 4.56
C VAL A 257 -26.26 7.21 5.37
N VAL A 258 -26.16 6.69 6.58
CA VAL A 258 -27.21 6.80 7.61
C VAL A 258 -26.61 7.45 8.83
N LYS A 259 -27.45 8.15 9.59
CA LYS A 259 -26.98 8.88 10.77
C LYS A 259 -26.42 7.95 11.84
N ASN A 260 -27.03 6.78 12.01
CA ASN A 260 -26.64 5.74 12.97
C ASN A 260 -27.42 4.44 12.69
N ALA A 261 -27.14 3.38 13.44
CA ALA A 261 -27.73 2.07 13.22
C ALA A 261 -29.25 1.98 13.49
N ALA A 262 -29.86 2.92 14.19
CA ALA A 262 -31.30 2.95 14.42
C ALA A 262 -32.08 3.70 13.32
N ASP A 263 -31.39 4.35 12.37
CA ASP A 263 -32.01 5.10 11.28
C ASP A 263 -32.08 4.25 10.00
N GLY A 264 -33.30 4.00 9.53
CA GLY A 264 -33.55 3.21 8.32
C GLY A 264 -33.56 4.01 7.02
N ASN A 265 -33.43 5.35 7.09
CA ASN A 265 -33.49 6.20 5.91
C ASN A 265 -32.09 6.40 5.32
N VAL A 266 -31.74 5.57 4.35
CA VAL A 266 -30.45 5.68 3.64
C VAL A 266 -30.45 6.92 2.74
N VAL A 267 -29.59 7.88 3.03
CA VAL A 267 -29.40 9.07 2.18
C VAL A 267 -28.38 8.73 1.09
N SER A 268 -28.84 8.60 -0.16
CA SER A 268 -27.95 8.38 -1.31
C SER A 268 -27.09 9.63 -1.56
N MET A 269 -25.78 9.44 -1.61
CA MET A 269 -24.77 10.49 -1.80
C MET A 269 -24.24 10.52 -3.22
N LEU A 270 -23.77 9.37 -3.69
CA LEU A 270 -23.30 9.17 -5.07
C LEU A 270 -24.07 8.01 -5.70
N SER A 271 -24.39 8.12 -6.97
CA SER A 271 -24.92 7.01 -7.77
C SER A 271 -24.24 6.97 -9.13
N VAL A 272 -24.26 5.81 -9.79
CA VAL A 272 -23.82 5.73 -11.18
C VAL A 272 -25.04 5.76 -12.07
N VAL A 273 -25.15 6.80 -12.90
CA VAL A 273 -26.25 6.98 -13.86
C VAL A 273 -25.63 7.24 -15.22
N ASN A 274 -25.99 6.45 -16.23
CA ASN A 274 -25.47 6.56 -17.60
C ASN A 274 -23.92 6.60 -17.65
N ASN A 275 -23.27 5.70 -16.90
CA ASN A 275 -21.81 5.57 -16.81
C ASN A 275 -21.09 6.83 -16.26
N LYS A 276 -21.80 7.69 -15.54
CA LYS A 276 -21.25 8.87 -14.87
C LYS A 276 -21.60 8.83 -13.38
N VAL A 277 -20.74 9.40 -12.55
CA VAL A 277 -21.03 9.63 -11.14
C VAL A 277 -22.00 10.80 -11.03
N ALA A 278 -23.20 10.54 -10.52
CA ALA A 278 -24.18 11.53 -10.12
C ALA A 278 -24.04 11.80 -8.62
N VAL A 279 -24.10 13.07 -8.25
CA VAL A 279 -24.10 13.53 -6.86
C VAL A 279 -25.54 13.94 -6.53
N ASN A 280 -26.05 13.51 -5.37
CA ASN A 280 -27.36 13.98 -4.91
C ASN A 280 -27.31 15.50 -4.68
N GLY A 281 -28.18 16.23 -5.37
CA GLY A 281 -28.22 17.69 -5.35
C GLY A 281 -28.54 18.28 -3.97
N ASP A 282 -29.29 17.57 -3.13
CA ASP A 282 -29.68 18.03 -1.78
C ASP A 282 -28.49 18.06 -0.80
N LEU A 283 -27.35 17.48 -1.19
CA LEU A 283 -26.11 17.48 -0.41
C LEU A 283 -25.18 18.64 -0.75
N ILE A 284 -25.56 19.43 -1.75
CA ILE A 284 -24.82 20.59 -2.20
C ILE A 284 -25.31 21.78 -1.38
N ALA A 285 -24.52 22.23 -0.41
CA ALA A 285 -24.85 23.42 0.36
C ALA A 285 -24.87 24.68 -0.53
N ASP A 286 -25.74 25.64 -0.19
CA ASP A 286 -25.88 26.91 -0.91
C ASP A 286 -24.50 27.57 -1.14
N GLY A 287 -24.22 27.93 -2.39
CA GLY A 287 -23.00 28.64 -2.78
C GLY A 287 -21.73 27.79 -2.93
N THR A 288 -21.77 26.47 -2.69
CA THR A 288 -20.57 25.61 -2.82
C THR A 288 -20.20 25.30 -4.28
N ILE A 289 -21.18 25.27 -5.19
CA ILE A 289 -20.94 25.17 -6.63
C ILE A 289 -20.89 26.58 -7.21
N LEU A 290 -19.66 27.05 -7.45
CA LEU A 290 -19.41 28.32 -8.13
C LEU A 290 -19.51 28.14 -9.65
N GLY A 291 -19.96 29.17 -10.37
CA GLY A 291 -20.03 29.12 -11.84
C GLY A 291 -18.68 28.77 -12.52
N LYS A 292 -17.55 29.17 -11.92
CA LYS A 292 -16.19 28.79 -12.38
C LYS A 292 -15.89 27.29 -12.29
N HIS A 293 -16.63 26.54 -11.45
CA HIS A 293 -16.51 25.09 -11.33
C HIS A 293 -17.32 24.35 -12.40
N ILE A 294 -18.15 25.07 -13.18
CA ILE A 294 -18.82 24.54 -14.37
C ILE A 294 -17.92 24.86 -15.57
N ARG A 295 -17.50 23.83 -16.32
CA ARG A 295 -16.74 24.04 -17.57
C ARG A 295 -17.52 24.92 -18.54
N ALA A 296 -16.80 25.63 -19.42
CA ALA A 296 -17.45 26.34 -20.51
C ALA A 296 -18.27 25.37 -21.39
N GLN A 297 -19.31 25.91 -22.04
CA GLN A 297 -20.17 25.17 -23.00
C GLN A 297 -20.98 24.00 -22.39
N GLN A 298 -21.27 24.04 -21.08
CA GLN A 298 -22.23 23.11 -20.48
C GLN A 298 -23.66 23.63 -20.61
N THR A 299 -24.63 22.73 -20.76
CA THR A 299 -26.06 23.05 -20.71
C THR A 299 -26.54 22.99 -19.27
N LEU A 300 -27.05 24.10 -18.74
CA LEU A 300 -27.79 24.12 -17.47
C LEU A 300 -29.28 23.98 -17.79
N SER A 301 -29.86 22.85 -17.41
CA SER A 301 -31.30 22.61 -17.50
C SER A 301 -31.90 22.74 -16.10
N SER A 302 -32.54 23.87 -15.82
CA SER A 302 -33.22 24.13 -14.55
C SER A 302 -34.58 24.77 -14.82
N PRO A 303 -35.65 24.42 -14.06
CA PRO A 303 -36.93 25.12 -14.15
C PRO A 303 -36.80 26.63 -13.90
N ASN A 304 -35.89 27.01 -13.00
CA ASN A 304 -35.60 28.40 -12.65
C ASN A 304 -34.08 28.61 -12.58
N ILE A 305 -33.58 29.67 -13.24
CA ILE A 305 -32.20 30.13 -13.11
C ILE A 305 -32.24 31.55 -12.54
N ASN A 306 -32.02 31.68 -11.23
CA ASN A 306 -31.94 32.96 -10.54
C ASN A 306 -30.48 33.45 -10.58
N GLY A 307 -30.13 34.19 -11.62
CA GLY A 307 -28.82 34.85 -11.73
C GLY A 307 -28.91 36.33 -11.45
N GLY A 308 -27.90 36.92 -10.81
CA GLY A 308 -27.81 38.38 -10.69
C GLY A 308 -27.60 39.06 -12.06
N THR A 309 -26.83 38.42 -12.94
CA THR A 309 -26.69 38.83 -14.34
C THR A 309 -26.63 37.59 -15.22
N ILE A 310 -27.49 37.52 -16.24
CA ILE A 310 -27.49 36.47 -17.24
C ILE A 310 -27.01 37.08 -18.55
N THR A 311 -25.81 36.72 -18.98
CA THR A 311 -25.25 37.16 -20.27
C THR A 311 -25.27 35.97 -21.23
N GLY A 312 -25.86 36.15 -22.40
CA GLY A 312 -25.85 35.15 -23.45
C GLY A 312 -26.02 35.78 -24.81
N ASN A 313 -25.45 35.16 -25.85
CA ASN A 313 -25.59 35.62 -27.23
C ASN A 313 -27.06 35.56 -27.71
N LYS A 314 -27.88 34.69 -27.09
CA LYS A 314 -29.30 34.53 -27.40
C LYS A 314 -30.05 34.19 -26.11
N ILE A 315 -31.05 35.00 -25.76
CA ILE A 315 -32.00 34.74 -24.67
C ILE A 315 -33.36 34.50 -25.32
N ASN A 316 -33.81 33.24 -25.34
CA ASN A 316 -35.15 32.89 -25.81
C ASN A 316 -36.04 32.68 -24.59
N GLY A 317 -37.07 33.49 -24.46
CA GLY A 317 -38.13 33.29 -23.47
C GLY A 317 -39.48 33.53 -24.13
N GLY A 318 -40.53 32.86 -23.65
CA GLY A 318 -41.89 33.20 -24.05
C GLY A 318 -42.23 34.65 -23.69
N THR A 319 -41.72 35.11 -22.54
CA THR A 319 -41.76 36.49 -22.09
C THR A 319 -40.38 36.91 -21.62
N VAL A 320 -39.89 38.04 -22.11
CA VAL A 320 -38.68 38.71 -21.58
C VAL A 320 -39.15 40.02 -20.96
N THR A 321 -39.09 40.12 -19.63
CA THR A 321 -39.43 41.34 -18.88
C THR A 321 -38.17 42.03 -18.41
N GLY A 322 -38.15 43.35 -18.52
CA GLY A 322 -37.09 44.20 -17.97
C GLY A 322 -37.53 45.65 -18.03
N SER A 323 -37.05 46.47 -17.10
CA SER A 323 -37.31 47.91 -17.13
C SER A 323 -36.76 48.57 -18.39
N ILE A 324 -35.72 47.97 -18.99
CA ILE A 324 -35.10 48.39 -20.24
C ILE A 324 -34.88 47.12 -21.08
N ILE A 325 -35.41 47.11 -22.30
CA ILE A 325 -35.07 46.15 -23.34
C ILE A 325 -34.38 46.94 -24.45
N SER A 326 -33.06 46.80 -24.54
CA SER A 326 -32.25 47.49 -25.54
C SER A 326 -31.71 46.50 -26.57
N GLY A 327 -31.77 46.90 -27.83
CA GLY A 327 -31.18 46.17 -28.95
C GLY A 327 -31.10 47.07 -30.16
N SER A 328 -30.15 46.79 -31.06
CA SER A 328 -30.06 47.50 -32.36
C SER A 328 -31.33 47.29 -33.20
N THR A 329 -32.09 46.25 -32.92
CA THR A 329 -33.37 45.94 -33.56
C THR A 329 -34.28 45.29 -32.52
N ILE A 330 -35.52 45.78 -32.40
CA ILE A 330 -36.57 45.17 -31.59
C ILE A 330 -37.69 44.79 -32.57
N ASN A 331 -37.82 43.49 -32.84
CA ASN A 331 -38.87 42.96 -33.70
C ASN A 331 -40.01 42.41 -32.84
N GLY A 332 -41.23 42.85 -33.09
CA GLY A 332 -42.42 42.29 -32.45
C GLY A 332 -43.63 42.49 -33.36
N THR A 333 -44.57 41.55 -33.32
CA THR A 333 -45.87 41.71 -33.99
C THR A 333 -46.60 42.95 -33.47
N ASN A 334 -46.47 43.21 -32.17
CA ASN A 334 -46.95 44.41 -31.49
C ASN A 334 -45.78 45.02 -30.70
N ILE A 335 -45.47 46.28 -30.96
CA ILE A 335 -44.58 47.09 -30.14
C ILE A 335 -45.45 48.15 -29.48
N ASN A 336 -45.89 47.88 -28.25
CA ASN A 336 -46.72 48.80 -27.47
C ASN A 336 -45.82 49.58 -26.51
N GLY A 337 -45.84 50.91 -26.61
CA GLY A 337 -45.15 51.79 -25.69
C GLY A 337 -45.82 53.15 -25.66
N GLY A 338 -45.85 53.81 -24.50
CA GLY A 338 -46.45 55.14 -24.38
C GLY A 338 -45.77 56.18 -25.29
N THR A 339 -44.49 55.99 -25.61
CA THR A 339 -43.77 56.78 -26.60
C THR A 339 -42.85 55.89 -27.40
N ILE A 340 -43.01 55.87 -28.72
CA ILE A 340 -42.10 55.21 -29.65
C ILE A 340 -41.38 56.32 -30.43
N LYS A 341 -40.05 56.41 -30.26
CA LYS A 341 -39.21 57.37 -30.99
C LYS A 341 -38.44 56.64 -32.07
N GLY A 342 -38.69 56.99 -33.33
CA GLY A 342 -37.97 56.49 -34.49
C GLY A 342 -37.55 57.64 -35.38
N THR A 343 -36.42 57.50 -36.07
CA THR A 343 -35.99 58.43 -37.13
C THR A 343 -36.80 58.21 -38.42
N ARG A 344 -37.34 57.00 -38.61
CA ARG A 344 -38.18 56.59 -39.72
C ARG A 344 -39.19 55.55 -39.23
N PHE A 345 -40.44 55.71 -39.65
CA PHE A 345 -41.51 54.73 -39.47
C PHE A 345 -41.93 54.24 -40.85
N GLU A 346 -41.91 52.92 -41.06
CA GLU A 346 -42.33 52.27 -42.30
C GLU A 346 -43.42 51.27 -41.96
N ALA A 347 -44.60 51.41 -42.57
CA ALA A 347 -45.67 50.43 -42.48
C ALA A 347 -46.43 50.38 -43.80
N VAL A 348 -47.10 49.25 -44.04
CA VAL A 348 -48.03 49.09 -45.16
C VAL A 348 -49.29 49.93 -44.94
N GLU A 349 -49.71 50.06 -43.67
CA GLU A 349 -50.84 50.87 -43.23
C GLU A 349 -50.48 51.53 -41.89
N MET A 350 -50.70 52.84 -41.77
CA MET A 350 -50.49 53.60 -40.54
C MET A 350 -51.80 54.27 -40.15
N GLU A 351 -52.36 53.90 -38.99
CA GLU A 351 -53.46 54.62 -38.37
C GLU A 351 -52.89 55.65 -37.38
N VAL A 352 -53.02 56.93 -37.71
CA VAL A 352 -52.53 58.03 -36.87
C VAL A 352 -53.73 58.78 -36.29
N VAL A 353 -53.96 58.66 -34.99
CA VAL A 353 -55.07 59.34 -34.29
C VAL A 353 -54.83 60.84 -34.14
N ASN A 354 -53.57 61.24 -33.88
CA ASN A 354 -53.14 62.64 -33.82
C ASN A 354 -51.72 62.78 -34.38
N LEU A 355 -51.58 63.53 -35.47
CA LEU A 355 -50.28 63.92 -36.02
C LEU A 355 -49.98 65.35 -35.58
N ILE A 356 -48.95 65.54 -34.74
CA ILE A 356 -48.51 66.86 -34.31
C ILE A 356 -47.29 67.26 -35.16
N GLY A 357 -47.53 68.00 -36.25
CA GLY A 357 -46.50 68.77 -36.97
C GLY A 357 -45.74 68.07 -38.12
N GLY A 358 -46.37 67.88 -39.29
CA GLY A 358 -45.63 67.53 -40.53
C GLY A 358 -46.47 67.61 -41.81
N GLY A 359 -46.08 68.50 -42.74
CA GLY A 359 -46.74 68.72 -44.03
C GLY A 359 -46.45 67.62 -45.05
N ILE A 360 -47.49 67.20 -45.80
CA ILE A 360 -47.41 66.18 -46.86
C ILE A 360 -47.33 66.91 -48.21
N PHE A 361 -46.33 66.61 -49.07
CA PHE A 361 -46.15 67.24 -50.38
C PHE A 361 -46.35 66.25 -51.55
N GLU A 362 -47.15 66.60 -52.57
CA GLU A 362 -47.26 65.90 -53.88
C GLU A 362 -46.74 66.81 -55.03
N SER A 363 -46.01 66.26 -56.04
CA SER A 363 -45.51 67.03 -57.21
C SER A 363 -45.84 66.37 -58.57
N LYS A 364 -46.17 67.16 -59.61
CA LYS A 364 -46.44 66.70 -61.00
C LYS A 364 -45.95 67.72 -62.05
N ILE A 365 -45.17 67.26 -63.04
CA ILE A 365 -44.50 68.08 -64.09
C ILE A 365 -45.09 67.76 -65.49
N ILE A 366 -45.34 68.74 -66.35
CA ILE A 366 -45.76 68.57 -67.77
C ILE A 366 -44.83 69.41 -68.66
N ASN A 367 -44.12 68.78 -69.62
CA ASN A 367 -42.89 69.36 -70.21
C ASN A 367 -42.95 69.92 -71.65
N GLU A 368 -43.97 69.74 -72.50
CA GLU A 368 -43.92 70.31 -73.87
C GLU A 368 -45.30 70.66 -74.47
N VAL A 369 -45.40 71.84 -75.11
CA VAL A 369 -46.49 72.22 -76.03
C VAL A 369 -45.84 72.85 -77.29
N ARG A 370 -45.97 72.21 -78.46
CA ARG A 370 -45.44 72.68 -79.76
C ARG A 370 -46.50 73.47 -80.55
N LEU A 371 -46.12 74.62 -81.13
CA LEU A 371 -46.95 75.43 -82.04
C LEU A 371 -46.14 75.83 -83.28
N SER A 372 -46.70 75.73 -84.49
CA SER A 372 -46.04 76.12 -85.75
C SER A 372 -46.99 76.74 -86.79
N GLY A 373 -46.63 77.87 -87.41
CA GLY A 373 -47.27 78.41 -88.62
C GLY A 373 -46.79 79.84 -89.00
N ARG A 374 -47.04 80.28 -90.25
CA ARG A 374 -46.71 81.65 -90.76
C ARG A 374 -47.92 82.57 -90.63
N PHE A 375 -47.81 83.72 -89.98
CA PHE A 375 -49.00 84.55 -89.70
C PHE A 375 -48.75 86.06 -89.82
N TYR A 376 -49.77 86.77 -90.33
CA TYR A 376 -49.79 88.21 -90.52
C TYR A 376 -50.57 88.97 -89.41
N ASN A 377 -51.18 88.29 -88.42
CA ASN A 377 -51.84 88.85 -87.21
C ASN A 377 -51.84 87.80 -86.05
N GLU A 378 -52.03 88.24 -84.78
CA GLU A 378 -51.91 87.53 -83.47
C GLU A 378 -51.97 85.98 -83.44
N LEU A 379 -51.03 85.33 -82.71
CA LEU A 379 -51.10 83.88 -82.38
C LEU A 379 -51.66 83.66 -80.96
N MET A 380 -52.63 82.74 -80.84
CA MET A 380 -53.20 82.29 -79.55
C MET A 380 -52.94 80.80 -79.31
N ALA A 381 -52.54 80.45 -78.08
CA ALA A 381 -52.48 79.06 -77.59
C ALA A 381 -53.20 78.92 -76.25
N THR A 382 -53.81 77.75 -76.04
CA THR A 382 -54.73 77.52 -74.91
C THR A 382 -54.35 76.24 -74.16
N VAL A 383 -54.12 76.33 -72.85
CA VAL A 383 -53.89 75.18 -71.96
C VAL A 383 -55.02 75.08 -70.94
N ASN A 384 -55.69 73.93 -70.87
CA ASN A 384 -56.78 73.68 -69.93
C ASN A 384 -56.27 72.96 -68.67
N ILE A 385 -56.52 73.52 -67.48
CA ILE A 385 -56.14 72.93 -66.19
C ILE A 385 -57.39 72.82 -65.30
N ARG A 386 -57.60 71.64 -64.71
CA ARG A 386 -58.75 71.35 -63.83
C ARG A 386 -58.29 70.92 -62.43
N ALA A 387 -58.70 71.63 -61.39
CA ALA A 387 -58.46 71.27 -60.00
C ALA A 387 -59.61 70.39 -59.48
N ARG A 388 -59.33 69.18 -59.01
CA ARG A 388 -60.32 68.30 -58.35
C ARG A 388 -60.05 68.26 -56.85
N ASN A 389 -61.10 68.48 -56.04
CA ASN A 389 -61.19 68.27 -54.58
C ASN A 389 -60.38 69.20 -53.66
N THR A 390 -59.23 69.75 -54.05
CA THR A 390 -58.46 70.71 -53.23
C THR A 390 -58.09 71.96 -54.02
N PRO A 391 -58.02 73.15 -53.38
CA PRO A 391 -57.50 74.35 -54.01
C PRO A 391 -56.06 74.15 -54.47
N ARG A 392 -55.68 74.78 -55.58
CA ARG A 392 -54.32 74.67 -56.13
C ARG A 392 -53.75 76.06 -56.43
N LEU A 393 -52.47 76.26 -56.10
CA LEU A 393 -51.72 77.41 -56.56
C LEU A 393 -50.95 77.02 -57.82
N ILE A 394 -51.30 77.60 -58.96
CA ILE A 394 -50.61 77.32 -60.22
C ILE A 394 -49.58 78.41 -60.47
N ARG A 395 -48.32 78.02 -60.70
CA ARG A 395 -47.22 78.93 -61.08
C ARG A 395 -46.72 78.55 -62.47
N ALA A 396 -46.99 79.41 -63.45
CA ALA A 396 -46.47 79.23 -64.80
C ALA A 396 -45.28 80.17 -65.05
N PHE A 397 -44.28 79.67 -65.78
CA PHE A 397 -43.07 80.39 -66.12
C PHE A 397 -42.87 80.35 -67.63
N SER A 398 -42.59 81.49 -68.25
CA SER A 398 -42.16 81.55 -69.65
C SER A 398 -40.88 82.34 -69.81
N HIS A 399 -40.08 81.96 -70.80
CA HIS A 399 -38.87 82.67 -71.18
C HIS A 399 -39.19 83.61 -72.35
N ASN A 400 -38.87 84.90 -72.20
CA ASN A 400 -38.97 85.95 -73.22
C ASN A 400 -40.37 86.31 -73.78
N MET A 401 -41.47 85.91 -73.12
CA MET A 401 -42.82 86.30 -73.54
C MET A 401 -43.71 86.73 -72.36
N PRO A 402 -44.60 87.73 -72.55
CA PRO A 402 -45.57 88.09 -71.53
C PRO A 402 -46.66 87.02 -71.42
N LEU A 403 -46.96 86.61 -70.19
CA LEU A 403 -48.05 85.68 -69.86
C LEU A 403 -49.30 86.47 -69.45
N LYS A 404 -50.45 86.16 -70.04
CA LYS A 404 -51.73 86.74 -69.62
C LYS A 404 -52.66 85.63 -69.13
N PHE A 405 -52.94 85.62 -67.83
CA PHE A 405 -53.96 84.73 -67.30
C PHE A 405 -55.34 85.30 -67.65
N VAL A 406 -56.08 84.62 -68.52
CA VAL A 406 -57.46 84.99 -68.86
C VAL A 406 -58.37 83.92 -68.30
N THR A 407 -59.07 84.23 -67.23
CA THR A 407 -60.14 83.38 -66.72
C THR A 407 -61.36 83.53 -67.64
N GLN A 408 -61.87 82.44 -68.22
CA GLN A 408 -63.19 82.47 -68.86
C GLN A 408 -64.23 82.75 -67.75
N LYS A 409 -64.74 83.97 -67.80
CA LYS A 409 -65.50 84.70 -66.79
C LYS A 409 -66.56 83.86 -66.06
N SER A 410 -66.47 83.85 -64.74
CA SER A 410 -67.56 84.26 -63.83
C SER A 410 -66.99 84.54 -62.43
N LEU A 411 -66.88 85.84 -62.11
CA LEU A 411 -66.73 86.47 -60.78
C LEU A 411 -65.37 86.25 -60.06
N ALA A 412 -64.63 87.25 -59.55
CA ALA A 412 -64.80 88.68 -59.42
C ALA A 412 -63.40 89.35 -59.31
N LYS A 413 -63.34 90.62 -59.75
CA LYS A 413 -62.24 91.60 -59.73
C LYS A 413 -61.12 91.34 -58.69
N HIS A 414 -59.89 91.11 -59.14
CA HIS A 414 -58.67 91.72 -58.60
C HIS A 414 -57.73 92.01 -59.78
N SER A 415 -57.21 93.23 -59.82
CA SER A 415 -56.52 93.88 -60.95
C SER A 415 -55.25 93.14 -61.37
N ILE A 416 -55.10 92.87 -62.67
CA ILE A 416 -53.80 92.48 -63.27
C ILE A 416 -53.29 93.71 -64.01
N SER A 417 -52.20 94.30 -63.52
CA SER A 417 -51.50 95.41 -64.15
C SER A 417 -50.73 94.95 -65.38
N GLU A 418 -50.91 95.63 -66.51
CA GLU A 418 -50.05 95.51 -67.68
C GLU A 418 -48.66 96.10 -67.36
N ALA A 419 -47.62 95.30 -67.55
CA ALA A 419 -46.24 95.79 -67.57
C ALA A 419 -45.68 95.61 -68.99
N VAL A 420 -45.72 96.69 -69.78
CA VAL A 420 -45.02 96.81 -71.06
C VAL A 420 -43.70 97.56 -70.80
N VAL A 421 -42.56 96.87 -70.94
CA VAL A 421 -41.24 97.52 -70.98
C VAL A 421 -40.44 96.92 -72.13
N LYS A 422 -40.10 97.75 -73.13
CA LYS A 422 -39.19 97.44 -74.24
C LYS A 422 -37.76 97.83 -73.85
N GLY A 423 -36.82 96.89 -73.88
CA GLY A 423 -35.38 97.14 -73.96
C GLY A 423 -34.53 96.45 -72.88
N ILE A 424 -33.62 95.56 -73.34
CA ILE A 424 -32.49 94.90 -72.62
C ILE A 424 -32.88 93.62 -71.80
N PRO A 425 -32.09 92.51 -71.85
CA PRO A 425 -32.58 91.13 -71.65
C PRO A 425 -32.55 90.63 -70.19
N LEU A 426 -33.26 89.51 -69.96
CA LEU A 426 -33.56 88.81 -68.70
C LEU A 426 -34.58 89.48 -67.76
N ASN A 427 -35.85 89.07 -67.88
CA ASN A 427 -36.75 88.95 -66.74
C ASN A 427 -37.88 87.94 -67.05
N LEU A 428 -37.88 86.81 -66.33
CA LEU A 428 -39.02 85.89 -66.26
C LEU A 428 -40.22 86.66 -65.69
N GLN A 429 -41.27 86.88 -66.48
CA GLN A 429 -42.55 87.33 -65.94
C GLN A 429 -43.28 86.11 -65.36
N ALA A 430 -43.28 85.98 -64.03
CA ALA A 430 -44.05 84.98 -63.29
C ALA A 430 -45.44 85.53 -62.95
N GLY A 431 -46.49 84.76 -63.24
CA GLY A 431 -47.81 85.00 -62.68
C GLY A 431 -48.29 83.76 -61.93
N ALA A 432 -48.85 83.97 -60.74
CA ALA A 432 -49.50 82.93 -59.95
C ALA A 432 -51.01 83.10 -60.07
N LEU A 433 -51.73 82.00 -60.31
CA LEU A 433 -53.19 81.97 -60.33
C LEU A 433 -53.68 80.99 -59.28
N PHE A 434 -54.49 81.48 -58.35
CA PHE A 434 -55.21 80.62 -57.42
C PHE A 434 -56.41 80.00 -58.14
N VAL A 435 -56.49 78.67 -58.11
CA VAL A 435 -57.62 77.92 -58.67
C VAL A 435 -58.37 77.24 -57.52
N PRO A 436 -59.60 77.70 -57.20
CA PRO A 436 -60.40 77.07 -56.16
C PRO A 436 -60.70 75.59 -56.50
N ALA A 437 -60.94 74.78 -55.46
CA ALA A 437 -61.35 73.39 -55.64
C ALA A 437 -62.54 73.28 -56.60
N ASN A 438 -62.55 72.26 -57.46
CA ASN A 438 -63.61 71.96 -58.42
C ASN A 438 -63.84 73.02 -59.51
N THR A 439 -62.88 73.92 -59.72
CA THR A 439 -62.92 74.93 -60.78
C THR A 439 -62.05 74.52 -61.96
N ALA A 440 -62.49 74.83 -63.19
CA ALA A 440 -61.67 74.73 -64.39
C ALA A 440 -61.14 76.13 -64.73
N CYS A 441 -59.85 76.21 -65.06
CA CYS A 441 -59.25 77.44 -65.56
C CYS A 441 -58.56 77.15 -66.90
N THR A 442 -58.58 78.16 -67.75
CA THR A 442 -57.91 78.13 -69.04
C THR A 442 -56.80 79.16 -69.00
N LEU A 443 -55.58 78.75 -69.37
CA LEU A 443 -54.47 79.66 -69.55
C LEU A 443 -54.40 80.03 -71.04
N GLU A 444 -54.57 81.31 -71.35
CA GLU A 444 -54.37 81.85 -72.69
C GLU A 444 -52.96 82.46 -72.83
N LEU A 445 -52.29 82.17 -73.94
CA LEU A 445 -50.97 82.73 -74.25
C LEU A 445 -51.10 83.51 -75.56
N ARG A 446 -50.70 84.80 -75.57
CA ARG A 446 -50.75 85.68 -76.76
C ARG A 446 -49.36 86.15 -77.17
N MET A 447 -49.10 86.18 -78.48
CA MET A 447 -47.85 86.72 -79.05
C MET A 447 -48.12 88.05 -79.78
N PHE A 448 -47.34 89.08 -79.47
CA PHE A 448 -47.34 90.37 -80.19
C PHE A 448 -46.03 90.53 -81.00
N PRO A 449 -46.06 90.77 -82.32
CA PRO A 449 -44.86 91.04 -83.09
C PRO A 449 -44.24 92.38 -82.66
N SER A 450 -42.94 92.39 -82.34
CA SER A 450 -42.22 93.60 -81.94
C SER A 450 -41.88 94.47 -83.16
N GLY A 451 -42.47 95.67 -83.28
CA GLY A 451 -41.91 96.76 -84.11
C GLY A 451 -42.71 97.26 -85.32
N TYR A 452 -44.05 97.26 -85.30
CA TYR A 452 -44.85 97.88 -86.36
C TYR A 452 -44.72 99.43 -86.34
N GLN A 453 -43.84 99.98 -87.17
CA GLN A 453 -43.81 101.38 -87.59
C GLN A 453 -44.29 101.40 -89.04
N HIS A 454 -45.45 102.00 -89.33
CA HIS A 454 -45.98 102.03 -90.70
C HIS A 454 -45.33 103.18 -91.48
N GLY A 455 -44.39 102.81 -92.34
CA GLY A 455 -43.73 103.67 -93.31
C GLY A 455 -42.77 102.82 -94.14
N ASN A 456 -43.29 102.26 -95.25
CA ASN A 456 -42.62 101.45 -96.27
C ASN A 456 -42.33 99.96 -96.00
N THR A 457 -42.52 99.22 -97.10
CA THR A 457 -42.59 97.77 -97.32
C THR A 457 -41.24 97.04 -97.19
N ASP A 458 -41.33 95.71 -97.01
CA ASP A 458 -40.26 94.70 -97.05
C ASP A 458 -39.40 94.46 -95.80
N LYS A 459 -39.95 93.77 -94.78
CA LYS A 459 -39.19 92.84 -93.91
C LYS A 459 -40.03 91.66 -93.42
N THR A 460 -39.65 90.44 -93.81
CA THR A 460 -40.12 89.18 -93.21
C THR A 460 -39.37 88.94 -91.90
N TYR A 461 -40.07 88.77 -90.77
CA TYR A 461 -39.46 88.35 -89.50
C TYR A 461 -39.86 86.90 -89.20
N LEU A 462 -38.87 86.00 -89.11
CA LEU A 462 -39.01 84.69 -88.49
C LEU A 462 -38.98 84.89 -86.98
N ALA A 463 -40.07 84.57 -86.27
CA ALA A 463 -40.06 84.48 -84.81
C ALA A 463 -39.70 83.04 -84.41
N ASP A 464 -38.66 82.90 -83.58
CA ASP A 464 -38.15 81.62 -83.07
C ASP A 464 -39.17 80.88 -82.18
N LEU A 465 -38.99 79.56 -82.07
CA LEU A 465 -39.74 78.67 -81.17
C LEU A 465 -39.78 79.21 -79.73
N ALA A 466 -40.98 79.28 -79.14
CA ALA A 466 -41.15 79.56 -77.71
C ALA A 466 -41.37 78.28 -76.90
N TYR A 467 -40.63 78.14 -75.79
CA TYR A 467 -40.80 77.06 -74.81
C TYR A 467 -41.47 77.58 -73.53
N PHE A 468 -42.41 76.82 -72.97
CA PHE A 468 -43.14 77.17 -71.74
C PHE A 468 -43.04 76.05 -70.70
N HIS A 469 -42.85 76.41 -69.42
CA HIS A 469 -42.93 75.48 -68.31
C HIS A 469 -44.08 75.85 -67.37
N ILE A 470 -45.00 74.92 -67.12
CA ILE A 470 -46.11 75.12 -66.19
C ILE A 470 -45.92 74.18 -64.98
N ASN A 471 -45.74 74.75 -63.79
CA ASN A 471 -45.70 74.02 -62.53
C ASN A 471 -47.01 74.26 -61.74
N ALA A 472 -47.68 73.20 -61.33
CA ALA A 472 -48.85 73.29 -60.47
C ALA A 472 -48.48 72.81 -59.06
N GLN A 473 -48.60 73.69 -58.05
CA GLN A 473 -48.38 73.36 -56.64
C GLN A 473 -49.73 73.13 -55.95
N VAL A 474 -49.85 72.03 -55.21
CA VAL A 474 -50.97 71.83 -54.27
C VAL A 474 -50.51 72.41 -52.94
N ILE A 475 -51.17 73.48 -52.50
CA ILE A 475 -50.94 74.07 -51.18
C ILE A 475 -52.21 73.80 -50.38
N SER A 476 -52.09 73.02 -49.30
CA SER A 476 -53.20 72.84 -48.36
C SER A 476 -53.43 74.15 -47.59
N SER A 477 -54.68 74.43 -47.26
CA SER A 477 -55.20 75.70 -46.74
C SER A 477 -54.58 76.25 -45.44
N SER A 478 -53.58 75.59 -44.87
CA SER A 478 -52.87 76.04 -43.66
C SER A 478 -51.78 77.08 -43.91
N ASP A 479 -51.22 77.14 -45.13
CA ASP A 479 -49.97 77.89 -45.37
C ASP A 479 -50.19 79.35 -45.81
N TYR A 480 -51.44 79.82 -45.91
CA TYR A 480 -51.76 81.17 -46.42
C TYR A 480 -52.06 82.22 -45.33
N ILE A 481 -52.01 81.87 -44.04
CA ILE A 481 -52.34 82.83 -42.98
C ILE A 481 -51.14 83.71 -42.57
N ASN A 482 -49.89 83.37 -42.94
CA ASN A 482 -48.72 83.89 -42.21
C ASN A 482 -47.64 84.65 -43.00
N GLU A 483 -47.87 85.14 -44.23
CA GLU A 483 -46.88 86.00 -44.91
C GLU A 483 -47.42 87.36 -45.42
N VAL A 484 -47.51 88.30 -44.45
CA VAL A 484 -47.08 89.74 -44.47
C VAL A 484 -47.89 90.79 -45.32
N PRO A 485 -47.78 92.11 -45.05
CA PRO A 485 -48.45 92.94 -44.02
C PRO A 485 -49.31 94.11 -44.59
N VAL A 486 -50.36 94.55 -43.88
CA VAL A 486 -50.68 95.92 -43.40
C VAL A 486 -51.92 95.79 -42.51
#